data_AF-A0AAW0F0N4-F1
#
_entry.id   AF-A0AAW0F0N4-F1
#
_cell.length_a   1.000
_cell.length_b   1.000
_cell.length_c   1.000
_cell.angle_alpha   90.00
_cell.angle_beta   90.00
_cell.angle_gamma   90.00
#
_symmetry.space_group_name_H-M   'P 1'
#
loop_
_entity.id
_entity.type
_entity.pdbx_description
1 polymer ?
#
loop_
_entity_poly.entity_id
_entity_poly.type
_entity_poly.pdbx_seq_one_letter_code
_entity_poly.pdbx_strand_id
1 'polypeptide(L)'
;MIARQERKSTAFSFLHFRAGEAFYQGHWGSVADMQAQLDASAAAAQRTSSARAAKPYVRGTPIPGLTLFNNDLGLHNPLVQCSYPLIVAQRLLLFPDHQRHFHTICGREDVPCDFYADIDLPGESPAGAEAALLEVLNYLEVRLPGIGFTDPFFLVLTNAVPSKDKVSYHVHARSVTHVLNRAAAAAAARATVLPATPRPTAKAKAAGRLKKSNAAAAAAKFAEEAGELPGDGPDEEPYDDLSDMVSAVEGGGKAGTSSSSSSSRAATAKVIAFQDYRTVKLIADEVNQTLGRDVVDLNCYRPNGMLRCAFSSKMSSTQEHNNRLQVLNSAEAAQKRLVPLLTASDPALQRRLTEMEAVLRRMSDPEILELTFCTRHLDMDGKVVKAAHQHAASLLVLDSHAAAESEEQQRRAAVLAATTRHRFKLVRARHVAGPQGSQAVEYDAYGNVVSPFLTEGAKWRRFKSVTARLRTLPPRAAESYDVWVRVGLALHNFSNEDHVFEEWVLFSLKSPLKYSREVCRKKWLQFERNPDALNWRRGFNYLNTTVWRQV
;
A
#
# COMPACT_ATOMS: atom_id res chain seq x y z
N MET A 1 -15.72 4.06 -15.12
CA MET A 1 -14.32 4.06 -15.61
C MET A 1 -13.47 3.23 -14.65
N ILE A 2 -12.97 2.07 -15.09
CA ILE A 2 -12.32 1.04 -14.23
C ILE A 2 -10.83 1.30 -14.01
N ALA A 3 -10.16 1.92 -14.99
CA ALA A 3 -8.76 2.33 -14.90
C ALA A 3 -8.58 3.78 -15.38
N ARG A 4 -7.57 4.46 -14.85
CA ARG A 4 -7.14 5.79 -15.27
C ARG A 4 -5.69 5.70 -15.71
N GLN A 5 -5.36 6.32 -16.85
CA GLN A 5 -3.95 6.56 -17.18
C GLN A 5 -3.38 7.58 -16.19
N GLU A 6 -2.31 7.19 -15.49
CA GLU A 6 -1.61 8.08 -14.55
C GLU A 6 -0.54 8.89 -15.27
N ARG A 7 0.23 8.23 -16.14
CA ARG A 7 1.37 8.84 -16.84
C ARG A 7 1.63 8.14 -18.16
N LYS A 8 2.12 8.89 -19.15
CA LYS A 8 2.60 8.39 -20.42
C LYS A 8 4.07 8.73 -20.57
N SER A 9 4.89 7.72 -20.84
CA SER A 9 6.26 7.88 -21.30
C SER A 9 6.33 7.58 -22.80
N THR A 10 7.50 7.79 -23.42
CA THR A 10 7.74 7.45 -24.83
C THR A 10 7.55 5.96 -25.11
N ALA A 11 7.87 5.09 -24.14
CA ALA A 11 7.82 3.63 -24.29
C ALA A 11 6.62 2.96 -23.61
N PHE A 12 6.06 3.55 -22.55
CA PHE A 12 5.05 2.91 -21.69
C PHE A 12 3.90 3.84 -21.31
N SER A 13 2.69 3.26 -21.22
CA SER A 13 1.53 3.89 -20.58
C SER A 13 1.26 3.22 -19.24
N PHE A 14 1.23 4.03 -18.18
CA PHE A 14 1.00 3.54 -16.82
C PHE A 14 -0.47 3.69 -16.44
N LEU A 15 -1.10 2.57 -16.10
CA LEU A 15 -2.51 2.49 -15.73
C LEU A 15 -2.65 2.24 -14.24
N HIS A 16 -3.57 2.96 -13.61
CA HIS A 16 -4.00 2.71 -12.25
C HIS A 16 -5.47 2.31 -12.24
N PHE A 17 -5.75 1.12 -11.72
CA PHE A 17 -7.11 0.65 -11.50
C PHE A 17 -7.69 1.40 -10.31
N ARG A 18 -8.87 1.99 -10.44
CA ARG A 18 -9.46 2.73 -9.32
C ARG A 18 -10.22 1.78 -8.41
N ALA A 19 -9.74 1.60 -7.18
CA ALA A 19 -10.51 0.94 -6.13
C ALA A 19 -11.74 1.81 -5.78
N GLY A 20 -12.93 1.22 -5.74
CA GLY A 20 -14.16 1.92 -5.42
C GLY A 20 -15.39 1.05 -5.60
N GLU A 21 -16.54 1.48 -5.10
CA GLU A 21 -17.78 0.68 -5.11
C GLU A 21 -18.14 0.16 -6.51
N ALA A 22 -18.05 1.00 -7.54
CA ALA A 22 -18.33 0.59 -8.92
C ALA A 22 -17.36 -0.50 -9.44
N PHE A 23 -16.11 -0.52 -8.98
CA PHE A 23 -15.16 -1.58 -9.32
C PHE A 23 -15.59 -2.91 -8.72
N TYR A 24 -15.95 -2.91 -7.43
CA TYR A 24 -16.42 -4.11 -6.73
C TYR A 24 -17.74 -4.64 -7.31
N GLN A 25 -18.73 -3.77 -7.50
CA GLN A 25 -20.02 -4.17 -8.07
C GLN A 25 -19.86 -4.71 -9.49
N GLY A 26 -19.04 -4.05 -10.33
CA GLY A 26 -18.72 -4.55 -11.67
C GLY A 26 -17.99 -5.89 -11.64
N HIS A 27 -17.12 -6.10 -10.65
CA HIS A 27 -16.45 -7.38 -10.45
C HIS A 27 -17.44 -8.49 -10.07
N TRP A 28 -18.25 -8.29 -9.02
CA TRP A 28 -19.24 -9.26 -8.55
C TRP A 28 -20.27 -9.61 -9.64
N GLY A 29 -20.71 -8.61 -10.41
CA GLY A 29 -21.63 -8.81 -11.53
C GLY A 29 -21.05 -9.59 -12.72
N SER A 30 -19.73 -9.71 -12.83
CA SER A 30 -19.06 -10.39 -13.96
C SER A 30 -18.38 -11.71 -13.56
N VAL A 31 -18.62 -12.23 -12.35
CA VAL A 31 -18.09 -13.53 -11.91
C VAL A 31 -18.58 -14.67 -12.81
N ALA A 32 -19.86 -14.67 -13.19
CA ALA A 32 -20.42 -15.67 -14.10
C ALA A 32 -19.75 -15.62 -15.48
N ASP A 33 -19.53 -14.43 -16.03
CA ASP A 33 -18.87 -14.25 -17.33
C ASP A 33 -17.42 -14.72 -17.30
N MET A 34 -16.69 -14.45 -16.19
CA MET A 34 -15.34 -14.95 -15.99
C MET A 34 -15.29 -16.47 -15.94
N GLN A 35 -16.24 -17.10 -15.25
CA GLN A 35 -16.34 -18.56 -15.19
C GLN A 35 -16.61 -19.12 -16.59
N ALA A 36 -17.53 -18.53 -17.35
CA ALA A 36 -17.80 -18.93 -18.72
C ALA A 36 -16.57 -18.79 -19.64
N GLN A 37 -15.79 -17.72 -19.48
CA GLN A 37 -14.52 -17.54 -20.22
C GLN A 37 -13.50 -18.62 -19.87
N LEU A 38 -13.39 -18.99 -18.60
CA LEU A 38 -12.50 -20.05 -18.14
C LEU A 38 -12.92 -21.41 -18.71
N ASP A 39 -14.21 -21.73 -18.62
CA ASP A 39 -14.78 -22.98 -19.14
C ASP A 39 -14.60 -23.08 -20.66
N ALA A 40 -14.81 -21.98 -21.40
CA ALA A 40 -14.57 -21.92 -22.83
C ALA A 40 -13.09 -22.16 -23.18
N SER A 41 -12.17 -21.60 -22.40
CA SER A 41 -10.72 -21.78 -22.57
C SER A 41 -10.32 -23.24 -22.32
N ALA A 42 -10.86 -23.86 -21.27
CA ALA A 42 -10.67 -25.26 -20.96
C ALA A 42 -11.24 -26.19 -22.07
N ALA A 43 -12.45 -25.91 -22.55
CA ALA A 43 -13.12 -26.69 -23.58
C ALA A 43 -12.43 -26.58 -24.96
N ALA A 44 -11.91 -25.40 -25.32
CA ALA A 44 -11.19 -25.20 -26.57
C ALA A 44 -9.94 -26.09 -26.65
N ALA A 45 -9.24 -26.26 -25.55
CA ALA A 45 -8.03 -27.07 -25.51
C ALA A 45 -8.27 -28.58 -25.37
N GLN A 46 -9.39 -29.00 -24.77
CA GLN A 46 -9.82 -30.41 -24.83
C GLN A 46 -10.11 -30.87 -26.27
N ARG A 47 -10.41 -29.96 -27.21
CA ARG A 47 -10.55 -30.32 -28.63
C ARG A 47 -9.21 -30.55 -29.33
N THR A 48 -8.11 -30.02 -28.79
CA THR A 48 -6.76 -30.21 -29.34
C THR A 48 -6.02 -31.43 -28.78
N SER A 49 -6.49 -32.00 -27.66
CA SER A 49 -5.96 -33.24 -27.06
C SER A 49 -7.05 -34.32 -27.10
N SER A 50 -6.78 -35.48 -27.71
CA SER A 50 -7.78 -36.55 -27.90
C SER A 50 -8.55 -36.90 -26.61
N ALA A 51 -9.87 -36.71 -26.69
CA ALA A 51 -10.97 -37.16 -25.84
C ALA A 51 -10.64 -37.82 -24.48
N ARG A 52 -10.95 -37.11 -23.38
CA ARG A 52 -11.49 -37.76 -22.17
C ARG A 52 -12.30 -36.79 -21.30
N ALA A 53 -13.57 -37.15 -21.12
CA ALA A 53 -14.55 -36.76 -20.09
C ALA A 53 -14.43 -35.35 -19.48
N ALA A 54 -15.42 -34.51 -19.80
CA ALA A 54 -15.75 -33.28 -19.07
C ALA A 54 -15.95 -33.59 -17.58
N LYS A 55 -14.94 -33.28 -16.76
CA LYS A 55 -15.06 -33.21 -15.30
C LYS A 55 -15.16 -31.74 -14.89
N PRO A 56 -15.96 -31.41 -13.86
CA PRO A 56 -15.93 -30.07 -13.26
C PRO A 56 -14.53 -29.76 -12.74
N TYR A 57 -14.16 -28.48 -12.75
CA TYR A 57 -12.86 -27.97 -12.34
C TYR A 57 -12.51 -28.39 -10.91
N VAL A 58 -11.35 -29.01 -10.72
CA VAL A 58 -10.82 -29.42 -9.41
C VAL A 58 -9.50 -28.68 -9.19
N ARG A 59 -9.31 -28.13 -7.98
CA ARG A 59 -8.05 -27.49 -7.57
C ARG A 59 -6.86 -28.40 -7.95
N GLY A 60 -5.89 -27.84 -8.69
CA GLY A 60 -4.72 -28.57 -9.16
C GLY A 60 -4.83 -29.20 -10.55
N THR A 61 -5.99 -29.17 -11.24
CA THR A 61 -6.05 -29.60 -12.64
C THR A 61 -5.48 -28.51 -13.57
N PRO A 62 -4.53 -28.85 -14.47
CA PRO A 62 -3.96 -27.90 -15.42
C PRO A 62 -5.04 -27.23 -16.26
N ILE A 63 -5.01 -25.90 -16.37
CA ILE A 63 -5.89 -25.17 -17.28
C ILE A 63 -5.12 -24.96 -18.58
N PRO A 64 -5.57 -25.53 -19.71
CA PRO A 64 -4.86 -25.32 -20.95
C PRO A 64 -4.84 -23.84 -21.37
N GLY A 65 -3.68 -23.37 -21.84
CA GLY A 65 -3.46 -21.97 -22.21
C GLY A 65 -3.25 -21.01 -21.03
N LEU A 66 -3.43 -21.47 -19.79
CA LEU A 66 -3.17 -20.75 -18.55
C LEU A 66 -2.27 -21.59 -17.65
N THR A 67 -0.97 -21.37 -17.69
CA THR A 67 -0.08 -22.04 -16.76
C THR A 67 -0.07 -21.30 -15.44
N LEU A 68 -0.39 -22.01 -14.37
CA LEU A 68 -0.46 -21.49 -13.02
C LEU A 68 0.31 -22.41 -12.07
N PHE A 69 0.54 -21.97 -10.83
CA PHE A 69 1.25 -22.77 -9.85
C PHE A 69 0.32 -23.80 -9.19
N ASN A 70 -0.82 -23.36 -8.67
CA ASN A 70 -1.84 -24.23 -8.07
C ASN A 70 -3.04 -24.50 -9.00
N ASN A 71 -3.09 -23.81 -10.15
CA ASN A 71 -4.24 -23.77 -11.05
C ASN A 71 -5.52 -23.42 -10.31
N ASP A 72 -5.47 -22.44 -9.40
CA ASP A 72 -6.59 -21.96 -8.60
C ASP A 72 -6.75 -20.45 -8.78
N LEU A 73 -7.70 -20.05 -9.64
CA LEU A 73 -8.01 -18.65 -9.88
C LEU A 73 -8.87 -18.03 -8.78
N GLY A 74 -9.34 -18.82 -7.80
CA GLY A 74 -10.13 -18.30 -6.68
C GLY A 74 -11.42 -17.60 -7.08
N LEU A 75 -12.06 -17.96 -8.20
CA LEU A 75 -13.28 -17.31 -8.70
C LEU A 75 -14.39 -17.25 -7.66
N HIS A 76 -14.51 -18.28 -6.82
CA HIS A 76 -15.47 -18.33 -5.71
C HIS A 76 -14.83 -18.13 -4.33
N ASN A 77 -13.53 -17.84 -4.27
CA ASN A 77 -12.86 -17.57 -3.01
C ASN A 77 -13.27 -16.16 -2.54
N PRO A 78 -13.98 -16.02 -1.40
CA PRO A 78 -14.48 -14.71 -1.00
C PRO A 78 -13.34 -13.73 -0.68
N LEU A 79 -12.17 -14.22 -0.27
CA LEU A 79 -10.99 -13.37 -0.09
C LEU A 79 -10.57 -12.72 -1.41
N VAL A 80 -10.55 -13.50 -2.50
CA VAL A 80 -10.18 -13.02 -3.83
C VAL A 80 -11.25 -12.08 -4.38
N GLN A 81 -12.54 -12.37 -4.17
CA GLN A 81 -13.63 -11.51 -4.63
C GLN A 81 -13.79 -10.19 -3.86
N CYS A 82 -13.17 -10.06 -2.69
CA CYS A 82 -13.38 -8.92 -1.80
C CYS A 82 -12.12 -8.10 -1.51
N SER A 83 -10.95 -8.53 -1.99
CA SER A 83 -9.69 -7.80 -1.86
C SER A 83 -9.31 -7.18 -3.19
N TYR A 84 -9.27 -5.86 -3.28
CA TYR A 84 -8.91 -5.13 -4.49
C TYR A 84 -7.65 -5.68 -5.19
N PRO A 85 -6.49 -5.85 -4.51
CA PRO A 85 -5.30 -6.33 -5.20
C PRO A 85 -5.43 -7.79 -5.66
N LEU A 86 -6.20 -8.64 -4.95
CA LEU A 86 -6.46 -10.02 -5.38
C LEU A 86 -7.43 -10.09 -6.56
N ILE A 87 -8.43 -9.20 -6.63
CA ILE A 87 -9.31 -9.05 -7.79
C ILE A 87 -8.47 -8.72 -9.03
N VAL A 88 -7.55 -7.76 -8.91
CA VAL A 88 -6.66 -7.38 -10.02
C VAL A 88 -5.80 -8.58 -10.41
N ALA A 89 -5.19 -9.28 -9.46
CA ALA A 89 -4.38 -10.46 -9.72
C ALA A 89 -5.16 -11.56 -10.45
N GLN A 90 -6.38 -11.89 -10.00
CA GLN A 90 -7.25 -12.86 -10.67
C GLN A 90 -7.53 -12.47 -12.13
N ARG A 91 -7.84 -11.20 -12.38
CA ARG A 91 -8.12 -10.69 -13.74
C ARG A 91 -6.88 -10.78 -14.63
N LEU A 92 -5.70 -10.47 -14.11
CA LEU A 92 -4.45 -10.61 -14.86
C LEU A 92 -4.16 -12.07 -15.23
N LEU A 93 -4.48 -13.02 -14.34
CA LEU A 93 -4.28 -14.45 -14.60
C LEU A 93 -5.30 -15.04 -15.59
N LEU A 94 -6.43 -14.37 -15.86
CA LEU A 94 -7.37 -14.79 -16.91
C LEU A 94 -6.85 -14.50 -18.32
N PHE A 95 -5.82 -13.66 -18.48
CA PHE A 95 -5.17 -13.50 -19.77
C PHE A 95 -4.41 -14.78 -20.16
N PRO A 96 -4.47 -15.20 -21.44
CA PRO A 96 -3.63 -16.29 -21.95
C PRO A 96 -2.14 -16.07 -21.65
N ASP A 97 -1.38 -17.14 -21.41
CA ASP A 97 0.05 -17.06 -21.02
C ASP A 97 0.91 -16.16 -21.93
N HIS A 98 0.65 -16.19 -23.23
CA HIS A 98 1.39 -15.41 -24.23
C HIS A 98 1.07 -13.90 -24.19
N GLN A 99 0.07 -13.48 -23.41
CA GLN A 99 -0.31 -12.08 -23.21
C GLN A 99 0.10 -11.55 -21.83
N ARG A 100 0.66 -12.41 -20.96
CA ARG A 100 1.01 -12.05 -19.58
C ARG A 100 2.32 -11.29 -19.50
N HIS A 101 2.36 -10.06 -19.98
CA HIS A 101 3.54 -9.18 -19.93
C HIS A 101 3.41 -8.10 -18.84
N PHE A 102 2.99 -8.51 -17.65
CA PHE A 102 2.68 -7.60 -16.56
C PHE A 102 3.90 -7.24 -15.72
N HIS A 103 4.06 -5.95 -15.47
CA HIS A 103 5.07 -5.41 -14.59
C HIS A 103 4.38 -4.55 -13.55
N THR A 104 4.85 -4.63 -12.31
CA THR A 104 4.41 -3.69 -11.29
C THR A 104 5.29 -2.46 -11.30
N ILE A 105 4.66 -1.30 -11.18
CA ILE A 105 5.33 -0.02 -10.99
C ILE A 105 5.70 0.10 -9.51
N CYS A 106 6.92 -0.31 -9.16
CA CYS A 106 7.40 -0.26 -7.79
C CYS A 106 7.95 1.12 -7.41
N GLY A 107 8.41 1.92 -8.39
CA GLY A 107 9.01 3.24 -8.17
C GLY A 107 8.06 4.40 -7.89
N ARG A 108 6.99 4.19 -7.11
CA ARG A 108 6.03 5.26 -6.73
C ARG A 108 6.39 5.83 -5.36
N GLU A 109 6.48 7.15 -5.27
CA GLU A 109 6.70 7.85 -4.00
C GLU A 109 5.46 7.76 -3.11
N ASP A 110 5.68 7.67 -1.80
CA ASP A 110 4.64 7.58 -0.76
C ASP A 110 3.59 6.46 -0.98
N VAL A 111 3.96 5.42 -1.72
CA VAL A 111 3.17 4.19 -1.86
C VAL A 111 3.84 3.10 -1.02
N PRO A 112 3.20 2.65 0.08
CA PRO A 112 3.75 1.60 0.90
C PRO A 112 4.05 0.34 0.10
N CYS A 113 5.15 -0.33 0.40
CA CYS A 113 5.57 -1.53 -0.32
C CYS A 113 6.20 -2.58 0.60
N ASP A 114 6.20 -3.82 0.14
CA ASP A 114 7.00 -4.92 0.66
C ASP A 114 8.47 -4.76 0.21
N PHE A 115 9.39 -5.49 0.84
CA PHE A 115 10.74 -5.58 0.31
C PHE A 115 10.70 -6.34 -1.02
N TYR A 116 11.46 -5.88 -2.00
CA TYR A 116 11.65 -6.57 -3.27
C TYR A 116 13.07 -6.32 -3.79
N ALA A 117 13.62 -7.28 -4.52
CA ALA A 117 14.92 -7.19 -5.16
C ALA A 117 14.92 -7.97 -6.49
N ASP A 118 15.51 -7.38 -7.52
CA ASP A 118 15.85 -8.04 -8.77
C ASP A 118 17.33 -8.44 -8.69
N ILE A 119 17.61 -9.73 -8.53
CA ILE A 119 18.96 -10.26 -8.44
C ILE A 119 19.37 -10.69 -9.85
N ASP A 120 20.35 -10.01 -10.43
CA ASP A 120 20.82 -10.25 -11.79
C ASP A 120 22.31 -10.62 -11.75
N LEU A 121 22.62 -11.86 -12.12
CA LEU A 121 23.96 -12.45 -11.98
C LEU A 121 24.50 -12.86 -13.37
N PRO A 122 25.02 -11.91 -14.16
CA PRO A 122 25.56 -12.21 -15.49
C PRO A 122 26.85 -13.04 -15.38
N GLY A 123 26.94 -14.12 -16.16
CA GLY A 123 28.14 -14.98 -16.21
C GLY A 123 28.39 -15.84 -14.97
N GLU A 124 27.51 -15.81 -13.97
CA GLU A 124 27.60 -16.63 -12.76
C GLU A 124 27.17 -18.08 -13.04
N SER A 125 27.83 -19.04 -12.40
CA SER A 125 27.41 -20.44 -12.49
C SER A 125 26.10 -20.68 -11.72
N PRO A 126 25.29 -21.71 -12.05
CA PRO A 126 24.09 -22.02 -11.28
C PRO A 126 24.35 -22.20 -9.77
N ALA A 127 25.45 -22.89 -9.41
CA ALA A 127 25.84 -23.08 -8.02
C ALA A 127 26.27 -21.77 -7.33
N GLY A 128 27.06 -20.94 -8.03
CA GLY A 128 27.44 -19.62 -7.53
C GLY A 128 26.25 -18.67 -7.36
N ALA A 129 25.24 -18.80 -8.22
CA ALA A 129 24.01 -18.03 -8.14
C ALA A 129 23.12 -18.47 -6.97
N GLU A 130 23.03 -19.76 -6.69
CA GLU A 130 22.36 -20.28 -5.49
C GLU A 130 23.07 -19.82 -4.21
N ALA A 131 24.41 -19.83 -4.18
CA ALA A 131 25.19 -19.33 -3.06
C ALA A 131 24.93 -17.82 -2.82
N ALA A 132 24.94 -17.01 -3.88
CA ALA A 132 24.62 -15.58 -3.81
C ALA A 132 23.22 -15.33 -3.27
N LEU A 133 22.23 -16.07 -3.78
CA LEU A 133 20.84 -15.97 -3.31
C LEU A 133 20.72 -16.32 -1.83
N LEU A 134 21.38 -17.39 -1.39
CA LEU A 134 21.37 -17.81 0.01
C LEU A 134 22.02 -16.76 0.93
N GLU A 135 23.13 -16.15 0.53
CA GLU A 135 23.76 -15.05 1.27
C GLU A 135 22.82 -13.84 1.41
N VAL A 136 22.14 -13.45 0.33
CA VAL A 136 21.14 -12.37 0.36
C VAL A 136 20.00 -12.72 1.31
N LEU A 137 19.45 -13.94 1.24
CA LEU A 137 18.36 -14.37 2.12
C LEU A 137 18.80 -14.39 3.60
N ASN A 138 19.99 -14.90 3.90
CA ASN A 138 20.55 -14.92 5.26
C ASN A 138 20.72 -13.50 5.82
N TYR A 139 21.23 -12.57 5.01
CA TYR A 139 21.36 -11.16 5.42
C TYR A 139 19.98 -10.55 5.72
N LEU A 140 19.01 -10.73 4.82
CA LEU A 140 17.68 -10.16 4.97
C LEU A 140 16.91 -10.75 6.16
N GLU A 141 17.06 -12.05 6.44
CA GLU A 141 16.39 -12.72 7.56
C GLU A 141 16.77 -12.12 8.92
N VAL A 142 18.01 -11.62 9.05
CA VAL A 142 18.47 -10.92 10.26
C VAL A 142 18.16 -9.43 10.18
N ARG A 143 18.45 -8.80 9.04
CA ARG A 143 18.39 -7.35 8.89
C ARG A 143 16.96 -6.80 8.93
N LEU A 144 16.00 -7.48 8.29
CA LEU A 144 14.61 -7.03 8.22
C LEU A 144 13.96 -6.97 9.61
N PRO A 145 14.03 -8.00 10.48
CA PRO A 145 13.57 -7.88 11.86
C PRO A 145 14.26 -6.76 12.63
N GLY A 146 15.57 -6.57 12.41
CA GLY A 146 16.36 -5.51 13.07
C GLY A 146 15.87 -4.07 12.81
N ILE A 147 15.10 -3.85 11.73
CA ILE A 147 14.49 -2.54 11.40
C ILE A 147 12.98 -2.50 11.67
N GLY A 148 12.46 -3.51 12.38
CA GLY A 148 11.05 -3.64 12.71
C GLY A 148 10.19 -4.26 11.60
N PHE A 149 10.80 -4.86 10.57
CA PHE A 149 10.10 -5.71 9.59
C PHE A 149 10.09 -7.16 10.10
N THR A 150 9.12 -7.45 10.95
CA THR A 150 9.04 -8.73 11.69
C THR A 150 8.38 -9.83 10.85
N ASP A 151 8.74 -11.08 11.16
CA ASP A 151 8.26 -12.30 10.50
C ASP A 151 8.27 -12.21 8.96
N PRO A 152 9.45 -12.05 8.32
CA PRO A 152 9.54 -11.97 6.88
C PRO A 152 9.23 -13.32 6.23
N PHE A 153 8.18 -13.37 5.41
CA PHE A 153 7.95 -14.45 4.45
C PHE A 153 8.62 -14.10 3.12
N PHE A 154 9.53 -14.96 2.65
CA PHE A 154 10.25 -14.77 1.39
C PHE A 154 9.61 -15.57 0.25
N LEU A 155 9.24 -14.88 -0.83
CA LEU A 155 8.89 -15.47 -2.13
C LEU A 155 10.07 -15.27 -3.08
N VAL A 156 10.66 -16.37 -3.54
CA VAL A 156 11.72 -16.38 -4.54
C VAL A 156 11.16 -16.84 -5.88
N LEU A 157 11.40 -16.05 -6.92
CA LEU A 157 10.98 -16.36 -8.28
C LEU A 157 12.18 -16.48 -9.21
N THR A 158 12.06 -17.35 -10.21
CA THR A 158 13.05 -17.55 -11.26
C THR A 158 12.36 -17.65 -12.62
N ASN A 159 13.13 -17.58 -13.71
CA ASN A 159 12.60 -17.92 -15.03
C ASN A 159 12.32 -19.43 -15.09
N ALA A 160 11.12 -19.81 -15.55
CA ALA A 160 10.72 -21.20 -15.70
C ALA A 160 11.67 -22.01 -16.59
N VAL A 161 12.24 -21.35 -17.61
CA VAL A 161 13.39 -21.86 -18.34
C VAL A 161 14.58 -20.93 -18.05
N PRO A 162 15.63 -21.42 -17.38
CA PRO A 162 16.84 -20.65 -17.12
C PRO A 162 17.46 -20.12 -18.42
N SER A 163 17.96 -18.89 -18.39
CA SER A 163 18.73 -18.34 -19.51
C SER A 163 20.15 -18.93 -19.48
N LYS A 164 20.72 -19.22 -20.66
CA LYS A 164 22.11 -19.69 -20.78
C LYS A 164 23.12 -18.59 -20.44
N ASP A 165 22.72 -17.33 -20.57
CA ASP A 165 23.63 -16.18 -20.48
C ASP A 165 23.62 -15.50 -19.11
N LYS A 166 22.52 -15.68 -18.35
CA LYS A 166 22.37 -15.10 -17.02
C LYS A 166 21.46 -15.91 -16.11
N VAL A 167 21.84 -15.98 -14.83
CA VAL A 167 20.95 -16.44 -13.76
C VAL A 167 20.33 -15.20 -13.11
N SER A 168 19.03 -15.23 -12.87
CA SER A 168 18.32 -14.09 -12.29
C SER A 168 17.21 -14.57 -11.36
N TYR A 169 17.06 -13.92 -10.22
CA TYR A 169 16.00 -14.20 -9.25
C TYR A 169 15.26 -12.92 -8.91
N HIS A 170 13.96 -13.03 -8.65
CA HIS A 170 13.26 -11.98 -7.91
C HIS A 170 13.06 -12.46 -6.48
N VAL A 171 13.39 -11.61 -5.51
CA VAL A 171 13.11 -11.87 -4.10
C VAL A 171 12.08 -10.86 -3.63
N HIS A 172 11.00 -11.34 -3.04
CA HIS A 172 9.98 -10.52 -2.41
C HIS A 172 9.87 -10.93 -0.94
N ALA A 173 9.87 -9.98 -0.01
CA ALA A 173 9.68 -10.29 1.42
C ALA A 173 8.48 -9.53 1.97
N ARG A 174 7.58 -10.26 2.62
CA ARG A 174 6.33 -9.74 3.19
C ARG A 174 6.25 -10.04 4.68
N SER A 175 5.97 -9.02 5.50
CA SER A 175 5.74 -9.24 6.93
C SER A 175 4.38 -9.91 7.15
N VAL A 176 4.40 -11.04 7.84
CA VAL A 176 3.19 -11.81 8.20
C VAL A 176 2.80 -11.66 9.67
N THR A 177 3.48 -10.80 10.43
CA THR A 177 3.23 -10.55 11.87
C THR A 177 1.77 -10.25 12.17
N HIS A 178 1.11 -9.43 11.34
CA HIS A 178 -0.31 -9.10 11.53
C HIS A 178 -1.23 -10.32 11.41
N VAL A 179 -0.84 -11.33 10.61
CA VAL A 179 -1.56 -12.61 10.47
C VAL A 179 -1.31 -13.47 11.72
N LEU A 180 -0.05 -13.56 12.16
CA LEU A 180 0.36 -14.34 13.33
C LEU A 180 -0.26 -13.81 14.64
N ASN A 181 -0.15 -12.51 14.89
CA ASN A 181 -0.73 -11.86 16.07
C ASN A 181 -2.26 -12.04 16.14
N ARG A 182 -2.91 -12.06 14.97
CA ARG A 182 -4.35 -12.31 14.89
C ARG A 182 -4.68 -13.77 15.22
N ALA A 183 -3.93 -14.73 14.67
CA ALA A 183 -4.11 -16.14 14.99
C ALA A 183 -3.93 -16.39 16.49
N ALA A 184 -2.92 -15.77 17.10
CA ALA A 184 -2.67 -15.82 18.54
C ALA A 184 -3.81 -15.18 19.34
N ALA A 185 -4.28 -13.99 18.96
CA ALA A 185 -5.41 -13.33 19.63
C ALA A 185 -6.72 -14.14 19.56
N ALA A 186 -6.98 -14.76 18.41
CA ALA A 186 -8.12 -15.66 18.23
C ALA A 186 -7.98 -16.93 19.09
N ALA A 187 -6.77 -17.47 19.26
CA ALA A 187 -6.51 -18.58 20.18
C ALA A 187 -6.69 -18.16 21.66
N ALA A 188 -6.20 -16.98 22.04
CA ALA A 188 -6.33 -16.46 23.40
C ALA A 188 -7.78 -16.17 23.79
N ALA A 189 -8.57 -15.57 22.90
CA ALA A 189 -10.00 -15.32 23.13
C ALA A 189 -10.79 -16.62 23.36
N ARG A 190 -10.36 -17.73 22.74
CA ARG A 190 -10.94 -19.06 22.94
C ARG A 190 -10.59 -19.65 24.31
N ALA A 191 -9.36 -19.45 24.78
CA ALA A 191 -8.92 -19.93 26.10
C ALA A 191 -9.66 -19.25 27.28
N THR A 192 -10.21 -18.05 27.06
CA THR A 192 -10.98 -17.30 28.07
C THR A 192 -12.48 -17.62 28.13
N VAL A 193 -13.00 -18.53 27.30
CA VAL A 193 -14.40 -18.97 27.39
C VAL A 193 -14.53 -20.05 28.47
N LEU A 194 -14.58 -19.62 29.73
CA LEU A 194 -15.14 -20.42 30.82
C LEU A 194 -16.68 -20.54 30.65
N PRO A 195 -17.31 -21.64 31.09
CA PRO A 195 -18.75 -21.83 30.93
C PRO A 195 -19.52 -20.75 31.69
N ALA A 196 -20.51 -20.18 30.99
CA ALA A 196 -21.41 -19.16 31.51
C ALA A 196 -22.07 -19.64 32.82
N THR A 197 -21.75 -18.97 33.93
CA THR A 197 -22.67 -18.91 35.07
C THR A 197 -23.96 -18.21 34.61
N PRO A 198 -25.15 -18.74 34.94
CA PRO A 198 -26.40 -18.26 34.39
C PRO A 198 -26.67 -16.81 34.81
N ARG A 199 -26.94 -15.98 33.81
CA ARG A 199 -27.38 -14.59 33.94
C ARG A 199 -28.74 -14.58 34.67
N PRO A 200 -28.90 -13.90 35.82
CA PRO A 200 -30.20 -13.84 36.46
C PRO A 200 -31.16 -13.01 35.60
N THR A 201 -32.32 -13.58 35.34
CA THR A 201 -33.44 -12.96 34.64
C THR A 201 -34.03 -11.85 35.51
N ALA A 202 -34.06 -10.62 35.01
CA ALA A 202 -34.78 -9.52 35.64
C ALA A 202 -35.84 -8.98 34.68
N LYS A 203 -37.04 -9.56 34.75
CA LYS A 203 -38.29 -8.88 34.41
C LYS A 203 -39.09 -8.70 35.71
N ALA A 204 -39.76 -7.55 35.78
CA ALA A 204 -40.74 -7.10 36.77
C ALA A 204 -40.20 -6.41 38.04
N LYS A 205 -40.17 -5.07 37.98
CA LYS A 205 -41.00 -4.23 38.88
C LYS A 205 -41.11 -2.82 38.29
N ALA A 206 -42.22 -2.59 37.59
CA ALA A 206 -42.77 -1.25 37.42
C ALA A 206 -43.70 -0.99 38.61
N ALA A 207 -43.49 0.10 39.34
CA ALA A 207 -44.53 0.96 39.92
C ALA A 207 -43.89 2.05 40.80
N GLY A 208 -44.19 3.31 40.44
CA GLY A 208 -44.50 4.33 41.45
C GLY A 208 -43.57 5.54 41.57
N ARG A 209 -43.97 6.64 40.90
CA ARG A 209 -44.04 8.03 41.41
C ARG A 209 -42.69 8.71 41.79
N LEU A 210 -42.40 9.97 41.48
CA LEU A 210 -43.23 11.16 41.32
C LEU A 210 -42.39 12.30 40.70
N LYS A 211 -43.01 13.04 39.76
CA LYS A 211 -42.93 14.49 39.51
C LYS A 211 -41.68 15.27 39.95
N LYS A 212 -41.05 15.92 38.98
CA LYS A 212 -41.08 17.39 38.89
C LYS A 212 -41.10 17.84 37.43
N SER A 213 -42.07 18.70 37.14
CA SER A 213 -42.41 19.22 35.83
C SER A 213 -42.16 20.73 35.79
N ASN A 214 -42.25 21.24 34.55
CA ASN A 214 -42.49 22.62 34.11
C ASN A 214 -41.23 23.45 33.83
N ALA A 215 -41.19 24.28 32.78
CA ALA A 215 -41.99 24.44 31.57
C ALA A 215 -41.35 25.61 30.79
N ALA A 216 -41.26 25.52 29.46
CA ALA A 216 -41.59 26.61 28.52
C ALA A 216 -41.43 26.10 27.08
N ALA A 217 -42.58 25.84 26.44
CA ALA A 217 -42.77 25.81 24.99
C ALA A 217 -42.86 27.28 24.48
N ALA A 218 -42.83 27.66 23.20
CA ALA A 218 -43.29 27.01 21.98
C ALA A 218 -42.85 27.80 20.72
N ALA A 219 -43.06 27.15 19.56
CA ALA A 219 -43.29 27.69 18.20
C ALA A 219 -42.05 28.09 17.36
N ALA A 220 -41.93 27.79 16.07
CA ALA A 220 -42.65 26.93 15.12
C ALA A 220 -41.78 26.74 13.83
N LYS A 221 -41.88 25.55 13.22
CA LYS A 221 -41.78 25.19 11.79
C LYS A 221 -41.30 26.24 10.75
N PHE A 222 -40.27 25.93 9.96
CA PHE A 222 -40.33 25.40 8.57
C PHE A 222 -38.91 25.17 8.01
N ALA A 223 -38.85 24.54 6.84
CA ALA A 223 -37.79 23.69 6.29
C ALA A 223 -36.52 24.36 5.74
N GLU A 224 -35.50 23.51 5.61
CA GLU A 224 -34.65 23.28 4.42
C GLU A 224 -33.14 23.65 4.51
N GLU A 225 -32.34 22.63 4.16
CA GLU A 225 -30.93 22.61 3.70
C GLU A 225 -29.87 23.50 4.35
N ALA A 226 -28.98 22.89 5.16
CA ALA A 226 -27.54 23.18 5.14
C ALA A 226 -26.71 22.16 5.94
N GLY A 227 -25.81 21.47 5.23
CA GLY A 227 -24.49 20.95 5.65
C GLY A 227 -24.20 20.54 7.09
N GLU A 228 -24.10 19.23 7.32
CA GLU A 228 -23.27 18.67 8.40
C GLU A 228 -21.87 18.34 7.86
N LEU A 229 -20.93 19.22 8.18
CA LEU A 229 -19.48 18.96 8.16
C LEU A 229 -19.14 17.92 9.24
N PRO A 230 -18.35 16.87 8.95
CA PRO A 230 -17.72 16.10 10.01
C PRO A 230 -16.57 16.93 10.62
N GLY A 231 -16.62 17.13 11.93
CA GLY A 231 -15.59 17.86 12.68
C GLY A 231 -14.24 17.15 12.65
N ASP A 232 -13.25 17.83 12.08
CA ASP A 232 -11.82 17.55 12.28
C ASP A 232 -11.46 17.90 13.74
N GLY A 233 -11.14 16.87 14.53
CA GLY A 233 -10.26 17.03 15.69
C GLY A 233 -8.80 17.10 15.21
N PRO A 234 -7.90 17.80 15.92
CA PRO A 234 -6.51 17.91 15.50
C PRO A 234 -5.85 16.52 15.51
N ASP A 235 -5.22 16.16 14.39
CA ASP A 235 -4.31 15.04 14.27
C ASP A 235 -3.13 15.22 15.24
N GLU A 236 -3.29 14.73 16.47
CA GLU A 236 -2.16 14.41 17.33
C GLU A 236 -1.46 13.18 16.72
N GLU A 237 -0.26 13.38 16.17
CA GLU A 237 0.64 12.29 15.82
C GLU A 237 0.77 11.37 17.04
N PRO A 238 0.41 10.08 16.96
CA PRO A 238 0.68 9.17 18.05
C PRO A 238 2.20 9.05 18.12
N TYR A 239 2.77 9.51 19.23
CA TYR A 239 4.14 9.20 19.61
C TYR A 239 4.37 7.71 19.33
N ASP A 240 5.27 7.43 18.38
CA ASP A 240 5.67 6.07 18.01
C ASP A 240 6.19 5.41 19.28
N ASP A 241 5.40 4.51 19.85
CA ASP A 241 5.72 3.73 21.03
C ASP A 241 6.98 2.88 20.74
N LEU A 242 8.11 3.35 21.26
CA LEU A 242 9.42 2.71 21.13
C LEU A 242 9.54 1.43 21.98
N SER A 243 8.51 1.07 22.78
CA SER A 243 8.56 -0.11 23.66
C SER A 243 8.63 -1.45 22.91
N ASP A 244 8.16 -1.50 21.66
CA ASP A 244 8.23 -2.71 20.83
C ASP A 244 9.64 -3.00 20.28
N MET A 245 10.54 -2.00 20.21
CA MET A 245 11.90 -2.22 19.70
C MET A 245 12.79 -2.99 20.68
N VAL A 246 12.46 -2.96 21.98
CA VAL A 246 13.20 -3.67 23.03
C VAL A 246 12.70 -5.11 23.19
N SER A 247 11.42 -5.36 22.89
CA SER A 247 10.80 -6.69 23.01
C SER A 247 11.27 -7.70 21.95
N ALA A 248 11.89 -7.25 20.85
CA ALA A 248 12.40 -8.14 19.80
C ALA A 248 13.73 -8.83 20.16
N VAL A 249 14.40 -8.41 21.23
CA VAL A 249 15.70 -8.96 21.66
C VAL A 249 15.56 -9.80 22.94
N GLU A 250 14.52 -9.59 23.75
CA GLU A 250 14.29 -10.31 25.01
C GLU A 250 12.97 -11.11 25.00
N GLY A 251 12.94 -12.18 24.21
CA GLY A 251 11.86 -13.17 24.17
C GLY A 251 12.19 -14.48 24.87
N GLY A 252 13.04 -14.44 25.89
CA GLY A 252 13.42 -15.58 26.74
C GLY A 252 13.16 -15.28 28.22
N GLY A 253 11.88 -15.36 28.64
CA GLY A 253 11.44 -15.56 30.02
C GLY A 253 11.77 -14.47 31.06
N LYS A 254 10.74 -13.69 31.46
CA LYS A 254 10.13 -13.70 32.82
C LYS A 254 9.14 -12.55 32.98
N ALA A 255 8.11 -12.83 33.76
CA ALA A 255 7.01 -11.93 34.10
C ALA A 255 7.48 -10.72 34.91
N GLY A 256 6.95 -9.54 34.57
CA GLY A 256 7.05 -8.31 35.33
C GLY A 256 5.83 -7.43 35.08
N THR A 257 4.92 -7.41 36.05
CA THR A 257 3.68 -6.63 36.12
C THR A 257 3.90 -5.13 35.91
N SER A 258 3.20 -4.54 34.94
CA SER A 258 2.77 -3.15 35.03
C SER A 258 1.32 -3.02 34.53
N SER A 259 0.49 -2.53 35.44
CA SER A 259 -0.94 -2.32 35.28
C SER A 259 -1.21 -0.97 34.61
N SER A 260 -1.79 -0.96 33.42
CA SER A 260 -2.58 0.17 32.94
C SER A 260 -3.88 -0.36 32.34
N SER A 261 -4.92 -0.35 33.17
CA SER A 261 -6.29 -0.60 32.80
C SER A 261 -6.80 0.51 31.89
N SER A 262 -6.69 0.31 30.58
CA SER A 262 -7.57 0.95 29.61
C SER A 262 -8.30 -0.16 28.86
N SER A 263 -9.62 -0.13 28.93
CA SER A 263 -10.54 -0.91 28.08
C SER A 263 -10.27 -0.57 26.60
N SER A 264 -9.23 -1.18 26.01
CA SER A 264 -8.88 -0.98 24.61
C SER A 264 -9.60 -2.03 23.78
N ARG A 265 -10.66 -1.58 23.12
CA ARG A 265 -11.20 -2.15 21.89
C ARG A 265 -10.05 -2.75 21.07
N ALA A 266 -10.02 -4.08 20.89
CA ALA A 266 -8.90 -4.83 20.33
C ALA A 266 -8.20 -4.05 19.20
N ALA A 267 -6.96 -3.60 19.44
CA ALA A 267 -6.20 -2.81 18.48
C ALA A 267 -6.11 -3.59 17.16
N THR A 268 -6.55 -2.98 16.06
CA THR A 268 -6.47 -3.61 14.75
C THR A 268 -5.00 -3.91 14.43
N ALA A 269 -4.70 -5.16 14.06
CA ALA A 269 -3.34 -5.60 13.75
C ALA A 269 -2.76 -4.72 12.62
N LYS A 270 -1.64 -4.06 12.90
CA LYS A 270 -0.95 -3.17 11.96
C LYS A 270 -0.21 -4.02 10.91
N VAL A 271 -0.41 -3.72 9.63
CA VAL A 271 0.36 -4.29 8.52
C VAL A 271 1.70 -3.58 8.47
N ILE A 272 2.80 -4.33 8.45
CA ILE A 272 4.14 -3.75 8.35
C ILE A 272 4.53 -3.67 6.87
N ALA A 273 4.98 -2.50 6.44
CA ALA A 273 5.42 -2.22 5.08
C ALA A 273 6.50 -1.14 5.10
N PHE A 274 7.31 -1.06 4.06
CA PHE A 274 8.18 0.09 3.79
C PHE A 274 7.35 1.29 3.36
N GLN A 275 7.81 2.49 3.67
CA GLN A 275 7.15 3.74 3.27
C GLN A 275 7.03 3.85 1.75
N ASP A 276 8.11 3.56 1.03
CA ASP A 276 8.20 3.58 -0.42
C ASP A 276 9.47 2.84 -0.90
N TYR A 277 9.64 2.78 -2.22
CA TYR A 277 10.80 2.15 -2.87
C TYR A 277 12.16 2.73 -2.48
N ARG A 278 12.24 4.00 -2.05
CA ARG A 278 13.51 4.63 -1.66
C ARG A 278 14.02 4.01 -0.37
N THR A 279 13.10 3.69 0.55
CA THR A 279 13.46 2.98 1.79
C THR A 279 13.93 1.56 1.50
N VAL A 280 13.28 0.87 0.55
CA VAL A 280 13.70 -0.47 0.10
C VAL A 280 15.09 -0.42 -0.55
N LYS A 281 15.37 0.61 -1.36
CA LYS A 281 16.68 0.83 -2.00
C LYS A 281 17.82 0.87 -0.98
N LEU A 282 17.63 1.51 0.18
CA LEU A 282 18.67 1.57 1.22
C LEU A 282 19.09 0.15 1.67
N ILE A 283 18.15 -0.78 1.80
CA ILE A 283 18.45 -2.17 2.14
C ILE A 283 19.13 -2.89 0.97
N ALA A 284 18.68 -2.65 -0.26
CA ALA A 284 19.33 -3.22 -1.44
C ALA A 284 20.79 -2.75 -1.60
N ASP A 285 21.06 -1.47 -1.33
CA ASP A 285 22.40 -0.89 -1.31
C ASP A 285 23.25 -1.54 -0.19
N GLU A 286 22.70 -1.70 1.02
CA GLU A 286 23.38 -2.39 2.13
C GLU A 286 23.72 -3.85 1.79
N VAL A 287 22.82 -4.56 1.09
CA VAL A 287 23.06 -5.94 0.61
C VAL A 287 24.26 -5.94 -0.33
N ASN A 288 24.25 -5.11 -1.40
CA ASN A 288 25.38 -5.04 -2.34
C ASN A 288 26.70 -4.67 -1.64
N GLN A 289 26.65 -3.72 -0.71
CA GLN A 289 27.83 -3.31 0.06
C GLN A 289 28.36 -4.46 0.94
N THR A 290 27.47 -5.20 1.60
CA THR A 290 27.84 -6.30 2.50
C THR A 290 28.44 -7.47 1.73
N LEU A 291 27.91 -7.78 0.55
CA LEU A 291 28.45 -8.83 -0.33
C LEU A 291 29.67 -8.36 -1.14
N GLY A 292 30.00 -7.07 -1.12
CA GLY A 292 31.13 -6.48 -1.85
C GLY A 292 31.01 -6.55 -3.38
N ARG A 293 29.79 -6.77 -3.90
CA ARG A 293 29.50 -6.85 -5.35
C ARG A 293 28.05 -6.45 -5.64
N ASP A 294 27.80 -5.98 -6.87
CA ASP A 294 26.48 -5.53 -7.32
C ASP A 294 25.57 -6.73 -7.68
N VAL A 295 24.98 -7.38 -6.67
CA VAL A 295 24.07 -8.53 -6.85
C VAL A 295 22.64 -8.08 -7.16
N VAL A 296 22.15 -7.06 -6.44
CA VAL A 296 20.81 -6.52 -6.62
C VAL A 296 20.85 -5.39 -7.65
N ASP A 297 20.06 -5.51 -8.72
CA ASP A 297 19.91 -4.48 -9.74
C ASP A 297 19.15 -3.28 -9.19
N LEU A 298 19.85 -2.16 -9.07
CA LEU A 298 19.30 -0.93 -8.54
C LEU A 298 18.36 -0.20 -9.53
N ASN A 299 18.29 -0.64 -10.79
CA ASN A 299 17.44 -0.04 -11.81
C ASN A 299 15.95 -0.09 -11.47
N CYS A 300 15.51 -1.04 -10.65
CA CYS A 300 14.12 -1.14 -10.21
C CYS A 300 13.75 -0.07 -9.15
N TYR A 301 14.72 0.60 -8.52
CA TYR A 301 14.50 1.63 -7.50
C TYR A 301 14.65 3.07 -8.02
N ARG A 302 14.11 3.33 -9.22
CA ARG A 302 14.01 4.69 -9.79
C ARG A 302 12.55 5.13 -9.86
N PRO A 303 12.25 6.41 -10.09
CA PRO A 303 10.88 6.86 -10.34
C PRO A 303 10.23 6.08 -11.50
N ASN A 304 9.09 5.45 -11.24
CA ASN A 304 8.42 4.49 -12.15
C ASN A 304 9.28 3.29 -12.55
N GLY A 305 10.21 2.89 -11.68
CA GLY A 305 10.87 1.59 -11.74
C GLY A 305 9.84 0.48 -11.83
N MET A 306 10.18 -0.57 -12.56
CA MET A 306 9.28 -1.67 -12.86
C MET A 306 9.93 -2.99 -12.48
N LEU A 307 9.12 -3.90 -11.95
CA LEU A 307 9.53 -5.27 -11.68
C LEU A 307 8.51 -6.22 -12.31
N ARG A 308 8.99 -7.26 -12.99
CA ARG A 308 8.13 -8.28 -13.59
C ARG A 308 7.43 -9.09 -12.49
N CYS A 309 6.14 -9.38 -12.69
CA CYS A 309 5.32 -10.13 -11.74
C CYS A 309 5.48 -11.65 -11.92
N ALA A 310 5.05 -12.44 -10.92
CA ALA A 310 4.89 -13.88 -11.11
C ALA A 310 3.97 -14.18 -12.31
N PHE A 311 4.19 -15.34 -12.93
CA PHE A 311 3.48 -15.80 -14.12
C PHE A 311 3.64 -14.88 -15.35
N SER A 312 4.44 -13.82 -15.26
CA SER A 312 4.67 -12.92 -16.39
C SER A 312 5.80 -13.42 -17.28
N SER A 313 5.56 -13.34 -18.58
CA SER A 313 6.49 -13.62 -19.67
C SER A 313 7.36 -12.40 -19.97
N LYS A 314 8.65 -12.62 -20.26
CA LYS A 314 9.56 -11.56 -20.70
C LYS A 314 9.10 -10.99 -22.05
N MET A 315 9.04 -9.66 -22.17
CA MET A 315 8.83 -9.01 -23.48
C MET A 315 10.04 -9.29 -24.38
N SER A 316 9.79 -9.74 -25.61
CA SER A 316 10.86 -9.89 -26.60
C SER A 316 11.45 -8.54 -26.98
N SER A 317 12.77 -8.42 -26.98
CA SER A 317 13.44 -7.27 -27.58
C SER A 317 13.21 -7.24 -29.10
N THR A 318 13.41 -6.08 -29.74
CA THR A 318 13.31 -5.94 -31.20
C THR A 318 14.31 -6.87 -31.93
N GLN A 319 15.49 -7.10 -31.35
CA GLN A 319 16.46 -8.08 -31.86
C GLN A 319 15.98 -9.52 -31.71
N GLU A 320 15.41 -9.89 -30.56
CA GLU A 320 14.82 -11.23 -30.37
C GLU A 320 13.61 -11.45 -31.28
N HIS A 321 12.82 -10.42 -31.55
CA HIS A 321 11.68 -10.50 -32.48
C HIS A 321 12.14 -10.80 -33.91
N ASN A 322 13.19 -10.11 -34.38
CA ASN A 322 13.78 -10.33 -35.70
C ASN A 322 14.41 -11.73 -35.83
N ASN A 323 15.04 -12.24 -34.77
CA ASN A 323 15.55 -13.62 -34.74
C ASN A 323 14.43 -14.66 -34.67
N ARG A 324 13.32 -14.37 -33.99
CA ARG A 324 12.14 -15.27 -33.89
C ARG A 324 11.35 -15.40 -35.19
N LEU A 325 11.40 -14.39 -36.07
CA LEU A 325 10.82 -14.49 -37.41
C LEU A 325 11.50 -15.59 -38.28
N GLN A 326 12.69 -16.07 -37.89
CA GLN A 326 13.41 -17.14 -38.60
C GLN A 326 13.21 -18.54 -38.01
N VAL A 327 12.67 -18.68 -36.79
CA VAL A 327 12.48 -19.98 -36.12
C VAL A 327 11.09 -20.01 -35.49
N LEU A 328 10.09 -20.42 -36.27
CA LEU A 328 8.73 -20.61 -35.78
C LEU A 328 8.65 -21.89 -34.94
N ASN A 329 8.83 -21.73 -33.62
CA ASN A 329 8.12 -22.53 -32.63
C ASN A 329 7.50 -21.60 -31.60
N SER A 330 6.20 -21.33 -31.77
CA SER A 330 5.37 -20.51 -30.89
C SER A 330 5.34 -20.98 -29.43
N ALA A 331 5.81 -22.20 -29.14
CA ALA A 331 5.95 -22.75 -27.80
C ALA A 331 7.11 -22.13 -26.98
N GLU A 332 8.20 -21.67 -27.62
CA GLU A 332 9.38 -21.16 -26.91
C GLU A 332 9.19 -19.74 -26.35
N ALA A 333 8.24 -18.96 -26.90
CA ALA A 333 7.91 -17.64 -26.37
C ALA A 333 7.14 -17.71 -25.04
N ALA A 334 6.35 -18.76 -24.83
CA ALA A 334 5.63 -19.03 -23.59
C ALA A 334 6.54 -19.60 -22.46
N GLN A 335 7.80 -19.94 -22.77
CA GLN A 335 8.72 -20.63 -21.85
C GLN A 335 9.56 -19.69 -20.96
N LYS A 336 9.64 -18.38 -21.25
CA LYS A 336 10.41 -17.39 -20.46
C LYS A 336 9.56 -16.66 -19.40
N ARG A 337 8.72 -17.40 -18.67
CA ARG A 337 7.86 -16.86 -17.61
C ARG A 337 8.53 -16.85 -16.25
N LEU A 338 8.13 -15.95 -15.36
CA LEU A 338 8.58 -15.91 -13.97
C LEU A 338 7.72 -16.85 -13.10
N VAL A 339 8.33 -17.72 -12.31
CA VAL A 339 7.64 -18.72 -11.45
C VAL A 339 8.34 -18.89 -10.11
N PRO A 340 7.66 -19.39 -9.05
CA PRO A 340 8.32 -19.76 -7.81
C PRO A 340 9.48 -20.73 -8.03
N LEU A 341 10.61 -20.47 -7.38
CA LEU A 341 11.76 -21.37 -7.37
C LEU A 341 11.50 -22.50 -6.36
N LEU A 342 11.51 -23.77 -6.81
CA LEU A 342 11.17 -24.92 -5.95
C LEU A 342 12.35 -25.83 -5.65
N THR A 343 13.40 -25.76 -6.48
CA THR A 343 14.54 -26.67 -6.44
C THR A 343 15.83 -25.89 -6.38
N ALA A 344 16.74 -26.33 -5.52
CA ALA A 344 18.11 -25.86 -5.43
C ALA A 344 19.05 -27.06 -5.24
N SER A 345 20.30 -26.91 -5.68
CA SER A 345 21.37 -27.88 -5.44
C SER A 345 21.93 -27.73 -4.02
N ASP A 346 22.00 -26.50 -3.50
CA ASP A 346 22.40 -26.23 -2.13
C ASP A 346 21.34 -26.73 -1.11
N PRO A 347 21.71 -27.59 -0.14
CA PRO A 347 20.76 -28.16 0.82
C PRO A 347 20.11 -27.13 1.77
N ALA A 348 20.82 -26.05 2.11
CA ALA A 348 20.30 -25.02 3.01
C ALA A 348 19.29 -24.12 2.28
N LEU A 349 19.60 -23.74 1.03
CA LEU A 349 18.64 -23.05 0.17
C LEU A 349 17.42 -23.93 -0.11
N GLN A 350 17.62 -25.22 -0.43
CA GLN A 350 16.52 -26.15 -0.68
C GLN A 350 15.55 -26.23 0.52
N ARG A 351 16.05 -26.23 1.76
CA ARG A 351 15.20 -26.20 2.96
C ARG A 351 14.29 -24.97 2.98
N ARG A 352 14.84 -23.77 2.73
CA ARG A 352 14.07 -22.52 2.66
C ARG A 352 13.02 -22.57 1.55
N LEU A 353 13.37 -23.12 0.38
CA LEU A 353 12.44 -23.27 -0.73
C LEU A 353 11.30 -24.25 -0.42
N THR A 354 11.59 -25.34 0.31
CA THR A 354 10.57 -26.29 0.76
C THR A 354 9.60 -25.66 1.77
N GLU A 355 10.09 -24.83 2.70
CA GLU A 355 9.24 -24.07 3.62
C GLU A 355 8.36 -23.05 2.88
N MET A 356 8.95 -22.32 1.92
CA MET A 356 8.20 -21.42 1.05
C MET A 356 7.12 -22.18 0.27
N GLU A 357 7.47 -23.28 -0.38
CA GLU A 357 6.54 -24.10 -1.16
C GLU A 357 5.36 -24.59 -0.31
N ALA A 358 5.62 -25.04 0.93
CA ALA A 358 4.57 -25.49 1.84
C ALA A 358 3.52 -24.40 2.11
N VAL A 359 3.95 -23.13 2.20
CA VAL A 359 3.04 -21.98 2.31
C VAL A 359 2.32 -21.74 0.98
N LEU A 360 3.04 -21.68 -0.13
CA LEU A 360 2.46 -21.40 -1.46
C LEU A 360 1.40 -22.41 -1.87
N ARG A 361 1.55 -23.69 -1.53
CA ARG A 361 0.56 -24.74 -1.81
C ARG A 361 -0.79 -24.52 -1.11
N ARG A 362 -0.83 -23.69 -0.06
CA ARG A 362 -2.07 -23.32 0.63
C ARG A 362 -2.75 -22.09 0.00
N MET A 363 -2.02 -21.30 -0.78
CA MET A 363 -2.49 -20.08 -1.42
C MET A 363 -3.16 -20.36 -2.78
N SER A 364 -3.98 -19.44 -3.26
CA SER A 364 -4.44 -19.39 -4.65
C SER A 364 -3.43 -18.67 -5.54
N ASP A 365 -3.47 -18.88 -6.86
CA ASP A 365 -2.54 -18.20 -7.78
C ASP A 365 -2.69 -16.66 -7.77
N PRO A 366 -3.89 -16.08 -7.61
CA PRO A 366 -4.03 -14.64 -7.38
C PRO A 366 -3.28 -14.15 -6.13
N GLU A 367 -3.27 -14.92 -5.05
CA GLU A 367 -2.51 -14.56 -3.84
C GLU A 367 -1.00 -14.64 -4.08
N ILE A 368 -0.53 -15.65 -4.83
CA ILE A 368 0.89 -15.75 -5.22
C ILE A 368 1.29 -14.59 -6.12
N LEU A 369 0.45 -14.25 -7.11
CA LEU A 369 0.70 -13.13 -8.01
C LEU A 369 0.72 -11.79 -7.26
N GLU A 370 -0.23 -11.58 -6.34
CA GLU A 370 -0.32 -10.34 -5.57
C GLU A 370 0.90 -10.10 -4.67
N LEU A 371 1.54 -11.15 -4.14
CA LEU A 371 2.83 -11.02 -3.44
C LEU A 371 3.89 -10.32 -4.30
N THR A 372 3.81 -10.45 -5.62
CA THR A 372 4.78 -9.87 -6.57
C THR A 372 4.44 -8.45 -7.00
N PHE A 373 3.28 -7.93 -6.59
CA PHE A 373 2.98 -6.51 -6.82
C PHE A 373 3.94 -5.62 -6.06
N CYS A 374 4.49 -6.06 -4.93
CA CYS A 374 5.38 -5.29 -4.05
C CYS A 374 4.70 -4.06 -3.43
N THR A 375 3.88 -3.30 -4.17
CA THR A 375 3.08 -2.20 -3.64
C THR A 375 1.91 -2.73 -2.84
N ARG A 376 1.69 -2.15 -1.66
CA ARG A 376 0.57 -2.48 -0.79
C ARG A 376 -0.58 -1.52 -1.03
N HIS A 377 -1.75 -2.09 -1.27
CA HIS A 377 -3.00 -1.35 -1.31
C HIS A 377 -3.92 -1.83 -0.17
N LEU A 378 -4.54 -0.89 0.52
CA LEU A 378 -5.58 -1.16 1.50
C LEU A 378 -6.75 -0.22 1.23
N ASP A 379 -7.97 -0.76 1.25
CA ASP A 379 -9.17 0.05 1.15
C ASP A 379 -9.32 0.94 2.39
N MET A 380 -9.37 2.25 2.15
CA MET A 380 -9.51 3.25 3.21
C MET A 380 -10.95 3.76 3.36
N ASP A 381 -11.78 3.59 2.32
CA ASP A 381 -13.18 3.97 2.34
C ASP A 381 -14.01 2.98 3.16
N GLY A 382 -14.55 3.45 4.28
CA GLY A 382 -15.38 2.64 5.16
C GLY A 382 -16.63 2.05 4.48
N LYS A 383 -17.17 2.70 3.44
CA LYS A 383 -18.32 2.18 2.68
C LYS A 383 -17.93 0.96 1.86
N VAL A 384 -16.81 1.06 1.14
CA VAL A 384 -16.26 -0.05 0.32
C VAL A 384 -15.88 -1.22 1.21
N VAL A 385 -15.14 -0.97 2.30
CA VAL A 385 -14.76 -2.02 3.27
C VAL A 385 -16.00 -2.71 3.84
N LYS A 386 -17.03 -1.95 4.23
CA LYS A 386 -18.28 -2.52 4.74
C LYS A 386 -19.00 -3.36 3.69
N ALA A 387 -19.10 -2.88 2.45
CA ALA A 387 -19.74 -3.61 1.36
C ALA A 387 -19.00 -4.91 1.04
N ALA A 388 -17.66 -4.86 0.93
CA ALA A 388 -16.81 -6.03 0.72
C ALA A 388 -16.96 -7.05 1.87
N HIS A 389 -17.01 -6.58 3.11
CA HIS A 389 -17.22 -7.44 4.27
C HIS A 389 -18.60 -8.13 4.25
N GLN A 390 -19.67 -7.38 3.92
CA GLN A 390 -21.02 -7.93 3.80
C GLN A 390 -21.12 -8.95 2.66
N HIS A 391 -20.50 -8.67 1.52
CA HIS A 391 -20.45 -9.58 0.40
C HIS A 391 -19.69 -10.86 0.75
N ALA A 392 -18.49 -10.75 1.34
CA ALA A 392 -17.73 -11.89 1.84
C ALA A 392 -18.54 -12.73 2.83
N ALA A 393 -19.23 -12.08 3.78
CA ALA A 393 -20.10 -12.78 4.72
C ALA A 393 -21.20 -13.57 3.99
N SER A 394 -21.87 -12.96 3.01
CA SER A 394 -22.93 -13.64 2.23
C SER A 394 -22.45 -14.89 1.50
N LEU A 395 -21.22 -14.88 0.97
CA LEU A 395 -20.62 -16.03 0.29
C LEU A 395 -20.27 -17.18 1.26
N LEU A 396 -20.08 -16.88 2.55
CA LEU A 396 -19.72 -17.86 3.57
C LEU A 396 -20.91 -18.51 4.28
N VAL A 397 -22.14 -18.00 4.08
CA VAL A 397 -23.36 -18.48 4.78
C VAL A 397 -23.77 -19.90 4.36
N LEU A 398 -23.26 -20.43 3.25
CA LEU A 398 -23.75 -21.67 2.65
C LEU A 398 -23.49 -22.96 3.48
N ASP A 399 -22.55 -22.97 4.43
CA ASP A 399 -22.24 -24.19 5.22
C ASP A 399 -22.22 -23.91 6.74
N SER A 400 -23.35 -23.47 7.29
CA SER A 400 -23.49 -23.08 8.71
C SER A 400 -23.24 -24.19 9.76
N HIS A 401 -22.94 -25.43 9.34
CA HIS A 401 -22.80 -26.62 10.20
C HIS A 401 -21.35 -27.07 10.46
N ALA A 402 -20.33 -26.35 9.98
CA ALA A 402 -18.93 -26.71 10.22
C ALA A 402 -18.63 -26.75 11.73
N ALA A 403 -18.03 -27.86 12.19
CA ALA A 403 -17.68 -28.05 13.59
C ALA A 403 -16.79 -26.90 14.10
N ALA A 404 -16.97 -26.55 15.37
CA ALA A 404 -16.11 -25.57 16.04
C ALA A 404 -14.63 -25.95 15.85
N GLU A 405 -13.81 -24.99 15.43
CA GLU A 405 -12.36 -25.14 15.20
C GLU A 405 -11.93 -25.91 13.94
N SER A 406 -12.86 -26.33 13.10
CA SER A 406 -12.55 -26.88 11.78
C SER A 406 -11.69 -25.91 10.95
N GLU A 407 -10.84 -26.45 10.06
CA GLU A 407 -10.06 -25.65 9.11
C GLU A 407 -10.95 -24.69 8.30
N GLU A 408 -12.18 -25.11 8.03
CA GLU A 408 -13.17 -24.31 7.34
C GLU A 408 -13.60 -23.08 8.14
N GLN A 409 -13.88 -23.22 9.44
CA GLN A 409 -14.23 -22.08 10.29
C GLN A 409 -13.04 -21.11 10.43
N GLN A 410 -11.82 -21.63 10.55
CA GLN A 410 -10.61 -20.81 10.60
C GLN A 410 -10.42 -20.03 9.30
N ARG A 411 -10.65 -20.68 8.15
CA ARG A 411 -10.62 -20.04 6.83
C ARG A 411 -11.70 -18.95 6.71
N ARG A 412 -12.92 -19.21 7.17
CA ARG A 412 -14.00 -18.20 7.21
C ARG A 412 -13.62 -16.98 8.04
N ALA A 413 -13.09 -17.19 9.23
CA ALA A 413 -12.63 -16.10 10.09
C ALA A 413 -11.50 -15.30 9.43
N ALA A 414 -10.56 -15.98 8.77
CA ALA A 414 -9.48 -15.32 8.04
C ALA A 414 -10.00 -14.45 6.89
N VAL A 415 -10.95 -14.97 6.09
CA VAL A 415 -11.61 -14.25 4.99
C VAL A 415 -12.32 -12.99 5.50
N LEU A 416 -13.18 -13.12 6.53
CA LEU A 416 -13.91 -11.99 7.10
C LEU A 416 -12.98 -10.96 7.73
N ALA A 417 -11.88 -11.41 8.33
CA ALA A 417 -10.91 -10.52 8.93
C ALA A 417 -10.04 -9.80 7.88
N ALA A 418 -9.81 -10.39 6.71
CA ALA A 418 -9.07 -9.77 5.62
C ALA A 418 -9.86 -8.65 4.91
N THR A 419 -11.19 -8.66 5.02
CA THR A 419 -12.06 -7.58 4.54
C THR A 419 -12.28 -6.48 5.57
N THR A 420 -11.51 -6.48 6.67
CA THR A 420 -11.58 -5.42 7.68
C THR A 420 -10.60 -4.29 7.39
N ARG A 421 -10.83 -3.13 8.01
CA ARG A 421 -9.93 -1.98 7.86
C ARG A 421 -8.60 -2.25 8.56
N HIS A 422 -7.52 -2.14 7.79
CA HIS A 422 -6.15 -2.26 8.27
C HIS A 422 -5.46 -0.88 8.37
N ARG A 423 -4.39 -0.81 9.16
CA ARG A 423 -3.48 0.35 9.25
C ARG A 423 -2.05 -0.12 8.99
N PHE A 424 -1.23 0.76 8.44
CA PHE A 424 0.19 0.49 8.25
C PHE A 424 1.02 0.88 9.47
N LYS A 425 2.04 0.07 9.78
CA LYS A 425 3.26 0.46 10.50
C LYS A 425 4.37 0.57 9.46
N LEU A 426 4.85 1.79 9.20
CA LEU A 426 5.79 2.04 8.11
C LEU A 426 7.24 1.95 8.59
N VAL A 427 8.03 1.12 7.91
CA VAL A 427 9.49 1.16 7.94
C VAL A 427 9.94 2.34 7.09
N ARG A 428 10.72 3.24 7.69
CA ARG A 428 11.16 4.51 7.08
C ARG A 428 12.68 4.51 6.99
N ALA A 429 13.23 5.42 6.18
CA ALA A 429 14.68 5.60 6.03
C ALA A 429 15.44 5.69 7.37
N ARG A 430 14.86 6.37 8.37
CA ARG A 430 15.42 6.49 9.72
C ARG A 430 15.61 5.15 10.47
N HIS A 431 14.79 4.15 10.16
CA HIS A 431 14.90 2.82 10.77
C HIS A 431 16.01 2.01 10.09
N VAL A 432 16.33 2.32 8.82
CA VAL A 432 17.38 1.66 8.04
C VAL A 432 18.74 2.29 8.32
N ALA A 433 18.91 3.55 7.93
CA ALA A 433 20.18 4.27 7.98
C ALA A 433 20.44 4.97 9.33
N GLY A 434 19.64 4.65 10.36
CA GLY A 434 19.68 5.30 11.67
C GLY A 434 19.14 6.74 11.67
N PRO A 435 19.15 7.41 12.84
CA PRO A 435 18.59 8.75 13.01
C PRO A 435 19.23 9.78 12.05
N GLN A 436 20.52 9.61 11.74
CA GLN A 436 21.29 10.50 10.89
C GLN A 436 20.99 10.32 9.40
N GLY A 437 20.71 9.09 8.93
CA GLY A 437 20.37 8.84 7.53
C GLY A 437 18.96 9.29 7.11
N SER A 438 18.16 9.79 8.06
CA SER A 438 16.86 10.41 7.80
C SER A 438 16.94 11.89 7.46
N GLN A 439 18.09 12.53 7.68
CA GLN A 439 18.30 13.91 7.31
C GLN A 439 18.73 13.93 5.84
N ALA A 440 17.78 14.17 4.93
CA ALA A 440 18.13 14.91 3.73
C ALA A 440 18.65 16.27 4.21
N VAL A 441 19.97 16.35 4.43
CA VAL A 441 20.64 17.57 4.85
C VAL A 441 20.59 18.50 3.64
N GLU A 442 19.64 19.42 3.64
CA GLU A 442 19.65 20.54 2.70
C GLU A 442 20.79 21.48 3.14
N TYR A 443 21.58 21.95 2.17
CA TYR A 443 22.65 22.92 2.42
C TYR A 443 22.22 24.27 1.86
N ASP A 444 22.55 25.35 2.58
CA ASP A 444 22.29 26.71 2.11
C ASP A 444 23.29 27.10 1.00
N ALA A 445 23.12 28.30 0.42
CA ALA A 445 24.00 28.83 -0.63
C ALA A 445 25.48 28.99 -0.20
N TYR A 446 25.77 28.87 1.10
CA TYR A 446 27.09 28.98 1.71
C TYR A 446 27.63 27.62 2.20
N GLY A 447 26.91 26.52 1.95
CA GLY A 447 27.31 25.18 2.33
C GLY A 447 27.03 24.81 3.79
N ASN A 448 26.23 25.59 4.52
CA ASN A 448 25.83 25.26 5.89
C ASN A 448 24.58 24.38 5.91
N VAL A 449 24.48 23.53 6.92
CA VAL A 449 23.30 22.68 7.15
C VAL A 449 22.06 23.55 7.41
N VAL A 450 21.03 23.41 6.57
CA VAL A 450 19.73 24.05 6.73
C VAL A 450 18.94 23.31 7.80
N SER A 451 18.43 24.05 8.78
CA SER A 451 17.54 23.49 9.80
C SER A 451 16.37 22.72 9.14
N PRO A 452 15.94 21.57 9.65
CA PRO A 452 14.75 20.85 9.15
C PRO A 452 13.50 21.73 9.04
N PHE A 453 13.44 22.78 9.86
CA PHE A 453 12.37 23.79 9.87
C PHE A 453 12.42 24.74 8.66
N LEU A 454 13.54 24.83 7.96
CA LEU A 454 13.83 25.76 6.88
C LEU A 454 13.97 25.08 5.51
N THR A 455 13.70 23.77 5.44
CA THR A 455 13.79 22.98 4.21
C THR A 455 12.75 23.39 3.16
N GLU A 456 13.04 23.18 1.89
CA GLU A 456 12.08 23.41 0.78
C GLU A 456 10.83 22.52 0.92
N GLY A 457 10.98 21.29 1.40
CA GLY A 457 9.84 20.42 1.70
C GLY A 457 8.95 20.96 2.85
N ALA A 458 9.52 21.61 3.85
CA ALA A 458 8.76 22.27 4.92
C ALA A 458 8.08 23.57 4.45
N LYS A 459 8.76 24.32 3.57
CA LYS A 459 8.25 25.56 2.98
C LYS A 459 6.92 25.36 2.27
N TRP A 460 6.83 24.38 1.37
CA TRP A 460 5.60 24.16 0.58
C TRP A 460 4.44 23.55 1.39
N ARG A 461 4.74 22.70 2.38
CA ARG A 461 3.71 22.24 3.33
C ARG A 461 3.11 23.40 4.12
N ARG A 462 3.96 24.32 4.58
CA ARG A 462 3.53 25.50 5.32
C ARG A 462 2.81 26.53 4.46
N PHE A 463 3.22 26.69 3.21
CA PHE A 463 2.52 27.50 2.23
C PHE A 463 1.05 27.06 2.12
N LYS A 464 0.79 25.76 1.92
CA LYS A 464 -0.57 25.19 1.89
C LYS A 464 -1.37 25.49 3.16
N SER A 465 -0.73 25.38 4.33
CA SER A 465 -1.38 25.67 5.61
C SER A 465 -1.76 27.15 5.75
N VAL A 466 -0.86 28.08 5.41
CA VAL A 466 -1.14 29.52 5.57
C VAL A 466 -2.10 30.06 4.52
N THR A 467 -2.13 29.52 3.30
CA THR A 467 -3.09 29.96 2.28
C THR A 467 -4.51 29.48 2.61
N ALA A 468 -4.66 28.26 3.13
CA ALA A 468 -5.93 27.78 3.66
C ALA A 468 -6.46 28.70 4.77
N ARG A 469 -5.59 29.15 5.69
CA ARG A 469 -5.94 30.12 6.72
C ARG A 469 -6.22 31.52 6.14
N LEU A 470 -5.41 32.01 5.22
CA LEU A 470 -5.60 33.35 4.63
C LEU A 470 -6.98 33.48 3.95
N ARG A 471 -7.45 32.39 3.32
CA ARG A 471 -8.78 32.33 2.70
C ARG A 471 -9.93 32.49 3.71
N THR A 472 -9.74 32.14 4.97
CA THR A 472 -10.78 32.28 6.02
C THR A 472 -10.81 33.63 6.73
N LEU A 473 -9.86 34.54 6.45
CA LEU A 473 -9.89 35.90 7.01
C LEU A 473 -11.13 36.69 6.55
N PRO A 474 -11.69 37.59 7.39
CA PRO A 474 -12.86 38.39 7.01
C PRO A 474 -12.52 39.41 5.91
N PRO A 475 -13.50 39.89 5.12
CA PRO A 475 -13.24 40.83 4.02
C PRO A 475 -12.51 42.12 4.42
N ARG A 476 -12.82 42.66 5.61
CA ARG A 476 -12.16 43.84 6.20
C ARG A 476 -10.64 43.71 6.31
N ALA A 477 -10.12 42.48 6.36
CA ALA A 477 -8.68 42.21 6.41
C ALA A 477 -7.90 42.80 5.23
N ALA A 478 -8.54 42.86 4.06
CA ALA A 478 -7.92 43.38 2.85
C ALA A 478 -8.05 44.91 2.73
N GLU A 479 -8.91 45.57 3.51
CA GLU A 479 -9.17 47.01 3.36
C GLU A 479 -7.98 47.88 3.77
N SER A 480 -7.23 47.46 4.80
CA SER A 480 -6.02 48.15 5.23
C SER A 480 -4.89 47.96 4.22
N TYR A 481 -4.34 49.06 3.71
CA TYR A 481 -3.24 49.03 2.76
C TYR A 481 -1.99 48.37 3.36
N ASP A 482 -1.70 48.64 4.64
CA ASP A 482 -0.54 48.05 5.32
C ASP A 482 -0.69 46.53 5.44
N VAL A 483 -1.88 46.04 5.81
CA VAL A 483 -2.16 44.60 5.88
C VAL A 483 -2.09 43.97 4.49
N TRP A 484 -2.68 44.61 3.49
CA TRP A 484 -2.69 44.13 2.11
C TRP A 484 -1.27 43.98 1.53
N VAL A 485 -0.42 45.00 1.69
CA VAL A 485 0.98 44.97 1.23
C VAL A 485 1.78 43.91 1.98
N ARG A 486 1.63 43.82 3.32
CA ARG A 486 2.39 42.84 4.12
C ARG A 486 1.97 41.40 3.82
N VAL A 487 0.69 41.14 3.55
CA VAL A 487 0.24 39.82 3.08
C VAL A 487 0.87 39.50 1.72
N GLY A 488 0.88 40.45 0.79
CA GLY A 488 1.53 40.29 -0.52
C GLY A 488 3.02 39.97 -0.40
N LEU A 489 3.75 40.76 0.38
CA LEU A 489 5.17 40.54 0.62
C LEU A 489 5.46 39.20 1.31
N ALA A 490 4.63 38.83 2.30
CA ALA A 490 4.76 37.55 3.00
C ALA A 490 4.54 36.35 2.08
N LEU A 491 3.59 36.42 1.14
CA LEU A 491 3.38 35.41 0.11
C LEU A 491 4.54 35.40 -0.90
N HIS A 492 4.97 36.57 -1.37
CA HIS A 492 6.09 36.71 -2.32
C HIS A 492 7.40 36.10 -1.79
N ASN A 493 7.60 36.15 -0.47
CA ASN A 493 8.75 35.50 0.17
C ASN A 493 8.76 33.97 0.02
N PHE A 494 7.61 33.31 -0.19
CA PHE A 494 7.57 31.87 -0.51
C PHE A 494 8.03 31.60 -1.95
N SER A 495 7.45 32.29 -2.94
CA SER A 495 7.89 32.22 -4.34
C SER A 495 7.33 33.39 -5.13
N ASN A 496 7.98 33.71 -6.25
CA ASN A 496 7.53 34.70 -7.23
C ASN A 496 6.69 34.07 -8.36
N GLU A 497 6.46 32.75 -8.32
CA GLU A 497 5.64 32.03 -9.30
C GLU A 497 4.18 32.47 -9.31
N ASP A 498 3.53 32.30 -10.46
CA ASP A 498 2.14 32.73 -10.67
C ASP A 498 1.17 32.07 -9.67
N HIS A 499 1.40 30.81 -9.28
CA HIS A 499 0.50 30.12 -8.33
C HIS A 499 0.49 30.76 -6.94
N VAL A 500 1.57 31.42 -6.51
CA VAL A 500 1.63 32.17 -5.25
C VAL A 500 0.99 33.55 -5.41
N PHE A 501 1.21 34.18 -6.57
CA PHE A 501 0.55 35.44 -6.93
C PHE A 501 -0.98 35.30 -6.92
N GLU A 502 -1.52 34.19 -7.41
CA GLU A 502 -2.98 33.94 -7.40
C GLU A 502 -3.57 33.98 -5.99
N GLU A 503 -2.88 33.46 -4.97
CA GLU A 503 -3.36 33.52 -3.59
C GLU A 503 -3.45 34.95 -3.06
N TRP A 504 -2.52 35.82 -3.47
CA TRP A 504 -2.60 37.23 -3.11
C TRP A 504 -3.74 37.94 -3.83
N VAL A 505 -3.99 37.61 -5.10
CA VAL A 505 -5.14 38.13 -5.85
C VAL A 505 -6.45 37.72 -5.16
N LEU A 506 -6.59 36.44 -4.80
CA LEU A 506 -7.78 35.95 -4.07
C LEU A 506 -8.01 36.68 -2.75
N PHE A 507 -6.94 36.96 -1.99
CA PHE A 507 -7.04 37.77 -0.79
C PHE A 507 -7.44 39.22 -1.09
N SER A 508 -6.86 39.83 -2.13
CA SER A 508 -7.10 41.22 -2.52
C SER A 508 -8.53 41.47 -3.00
N LEU A 509 -9.12 40.49 -3.71
CA LEU A 509 -10.50 40.54 -4.21
C LEU A 509 -11.55 40.50 -3.09
N LYS A 510 -11.16 40.32 -1.83
CA LYS A 510 -12.03 40.57 -0.68
C LYS A 510 -12.40 42.05 -0.51
N SER A 511 -11.62 42.97 -1.10
CA SER A 511 -11.92 44.39 -1.19
C SER A 511 -11.93 44.84 -2.67
N PRO A 512 -12.94 44.42 -3.45
CA PRO A 512 -12.93 44.55 -4.92
C PRO A 512 -13.05 46.01 -5.39
N LEU A 513 -13.54 46.91 -4.54
CA LEU A 513 -13.60 48.35 -4.81
C LEU A 513 -12.23 49.03 -4.75
N LYS A 514 -11.23 48.38 -4.14
CA LYS A 514 -9.93 48.97 -3.82
C LYS A 514 -8.78 48.32 -4.59
N TYR A 515 -8.86 47.01 -4.85
CA TYR A 515 -7.80 46.28 -5.53
C TYR A 515 -8.35 45.47 -6.71
N SER A 516 -7.68 45.61 -7.86
CA SER A 516 -7.87 44.75 -9.03
C SER A 516 -6.64 43.84 -9.22
N ARG A 517 -6.77 42.85 -10.09
CA ARG A 517 -5.67 41.96 -10.47
C ARG A 517 -4.49 42.75 -11.04
N GLU A 518 -4.76 43.78 -11.85
CA GLU A 518 -3.74 44.64 -12.45
C GLU A 518 -2.98 45.45 -11.39
N VAL A 519 -3.69 45.96 -10.37
CA VAL A 519 -3.08 46.67 -9.23
C VAL A 519 -2.19 45.71 -8.43
N CYS A 520 -2.65 44.48 -8.19
CA CYS A 520 -1.85 43.45 -7.55
C CYS A 520 -0.60 43.14 -8.37
N ARG A 521 -0.71 42.93 -9.69
CA ARG A 521 0.45 42.61 -10.56
C ARG A 521 1.49 43.74 -10.58
N LYS A 522 1.05 45.00 -10.70
CA LYS A 522 1.95 46.17 -10.61
C LYS A 522 2.71 46.20 -9.29
N LYS A 523 2.04 45.89 -8.18
CA LYS A 523 2.67 45.90 -6.86
C LYS A 523 3.55 44.67 -6.62
N TRP A 524 3.17 43.51 -7.13
CA TRP A 524 3.94 42.25 -7.05
C TRP A 524 5.35 42.42 -7.64
N LEU A 525 5.43 43.09 -8.80
CA LEU A 525 6.71 43.36 -9.48
C LEU A 525 7.61 44.35 -8.73
N GLN A 526 7.09 45.09 -7.75
CA GLN A 526 7.87 46.00 -6.90
C GLN A 526 8.45 45.30 -5.67
N PHE A 527 8.06 44.06 -5.39
CA PHE A 527 8.62 43.33 -4.26
C PHE A 527 10.01 42.83 -4.60
N GLU A 528 11.01 43.30 -3.87
CA GLU A 528 12.36 42.77 -3.94
C GLU A 528 12.43 41.43 -3.20
N ARG A 529 12.94 40.40 -3.88
CA ARG A 529 13.15 39.07 -3.28
C ARG A 529 14.58 38.96 -2.77
N ASN A 530 14.71 38.59 -1.51
CA ASN A 530 15.93 38.00 -0.99
C ASN A 530 15.67 36.50 -0.75
N PRO A 531 16.30 35.58 -1.52
CA PRO A 531 16.00 34.15 -1.55
C PRO A 531 16.38 33.36 -0.28
N ASP A 532 16.70 34.04 0.81
CA ASP A 532 16.99 33.47 2.12
C ASP A 532 15.79 32.71 2.75
N ALA A 533 16.07 31.52 3.29
CA ALA A 533 15.13 30.67 3.99
C ALA A 533 14.48 31.37 5.22
N LEU A 534 15.17 32.32 5.83
CA LEU A 534 14.63 33.11 6.94
C LEU A 534 13.51 34.05 6.50
N ASN A 535 13.50 34.50 5.24
CA ASN A 535 12.49 35.45 4.75
C ASN A 535 11.13 34.79 4.52
N TRP A 536 11.09 33.58 3.94
CA TRP A 536 9.83 32.85 3.82
C TRP A 536 9.30 32.41 5.18
N ARG A 537 10.18 32.11 6.16
CA ARG A 537 9.76 31.84 7.55
C ARG A 537 9.11 33.07 8.20
N ARG A 538 9.67 34.26 8.00
CA ARG A 538 9.04 35.52 8.48
C ARG A 538 7.67 35.72 7.83
N GLY A 539 7.56 35.45 6.52
CA GLY A 539 6.29 35.46 5.80
C GLY A 539 5.28 34.48 6.39
N PHE A 540 5.69 33.23 6.65
CA PHE A 540 4.87 32.23 7.32
C PHE A 540 4.36 32.72 8.67
N ASN A 541 5.24 33.21 9.55
CA ASN A 541 4.84 33.67 10.89
C ASN A 541 3.83 34.82 10.81
N TYR A 542 4.03 35.76 9.88
CA TYR A 542 3.12 36.87 9.68
C TYR A 542 1.71 36.37 9.27
N LEU A 543 1.63 35.54 8.24
CA LEU A 543 0.36 35.00 7.71
C LEU A 543 -0.33 34.05 8.70
N ASN A 544 0.44 33.30 9.48
CA ASN A 544 -0.08 32.31 10.41
C ASN A 544 -0.54 32.93 11.74
N THR A 545 0.03 34.06 12.17
CA THR A 545 -0.21 34.58 13.52
C THR A 545 -0.43 36.09 13.60
N THR A 546 0.38 36.88 12.89
CA THR A 546 0.41 38.34 13.11
C THR A 546 -0.77 39.02 12.46
N VAL A 547 -1.10 38.67 11.21
CA VAL A 547 -2.24 39.25 10.49
C VAL A 547 -3.56 39.03 11.24
N TRP A 548 -3.69 37.88 11.91
CA TRP A 548 -4.88 37.52 12.71
C TRP A 548 -5.05 38.33 13.98
N ARG A 549 -4.01 39.02 14.45
CA ARG A 549 -4.08 39.94 15.59
C ARG A 549 -4.37 41.38 15.16
N GLN A 550 -4.23 41.67 13.87
CA GLN A 550 -4.36 43.01 13.29
C GLN A 550 -5.71 43.24 12.60
N VAL A 551 -6.53 42.18 12.47
CA VAL A 551 -7.81 42.10 11.75
C VAL A 551 -8.88 41.62 12.72
#